data_AF-D8LES9-F1
#
_entry.id   AF-D8LES9-F1
#
_cell.length_a   1.000
_cell.length_b   1.000
_cell.length_c   1.000
_cell.angle_alpha   90.00
_cell.angle_beta   90.00
_cell.angle_gamma   90.00
#
_symmetry.space_group_name_H-M   'P 1'
#
loop_
_entity.id
_entity.type
_entity.pdbx_description
1 polymer ?
#
loop_
_entity_poly.entity_id
_entity_poly.type
_entity_poly.pdbx_seq_one_letter_code
_entity_poly.pdbx_strand_id
1 'polypeptide(L)'
;MTSYGEARLMDSPRANLVDDLTTTSGLILAYGIIVIIGGTVDLTAASAKGVDWSGSDGVFPPIAILLAQLTVTLFGLVSMFLGFQYVASRWGSKVTSLFGLGITLAAWFPFLTTVALIAFQADHGNVGGGAGPLQILHPTISVSQGEINSIALMGILGFWGYAGTVIGALTFLQWKMYRFFQGGASTYSATYYRSRLGYYGFLSLMVGALQVALGSFVEGMFGWGQLPSPVVSGPFFILWPELSITVGVCQVLFGFYILYRSTTPGVGPSTGNKDAGMFKFQVVAWSVFLISMGAQVLGQVSLAASAMPALFIRNVIGFALFPIYLDVLSHTTPENVTPDMFSMSKTVGSGI
;
A
#
# COMPACT_ATOMS: atom_id res chain seq x y z
N MET A 1 -38.25 6.86 -4.33
CA MET A 1 -37.06 7.69 -4.08
C MET A 1 -35.86 6.85 -4.42
N THR A 2 -35.21 7.11 -5.55
CA THR A 2 -33.96 6.46 -5.95
C THR A 2 -32.85 6.90 -4.99
N SER A 3 -32.02 5.96 -4.53
CA SER A 3 -30.84 6.31 -3.72
C SER A 3 -29.87 7.17 -4.53
N TYR A 4 -29.03 7.98 -3.88
CA TYR A 4 -28.06 8.85 -4.59
C TYR A 4 -27.13 8.05 -5.53
N GLY A 5 -26.76 6.81 -5.15
CA GLY A 5 -26.00 5.90 -6.01
C GLY A 5 -26.79 5.38 -7.22
N GLU A 6 -28.10 5.18 -7.08
CA GLU A 6 -29.00 4.85 -8.20
C GLU A 6 -29.19 6.05 -9.13
N ALA A 7 -29.39 7.26 -8.61
CA ALA A 7 -29.50 8.47 -9.42
C ALA A 7 -28.21 8.72 -10.23
N ARG A 8 -27.05 8.57 -9.58
CA ARG A 8 -25.74 8.67 -10.24
C ARG A 8 -25.63 7.71 -11.41
N LEU A 9 -25.99 6.44 -11.24
CA LEU A 9 -25.89 5.45 -12.32
C LEU A 9 -27.00 5.59 -13.36
N MET A 10 -28.19 6.11 -13.02
CA MET A 10 -29.33 6.22 -13.93
C MET A 10 -29.27 7.44 -14.87
N ASP A 11 -28.63 8.55 -14.49
CA ASP A 11 -28.62 9.77 -15.32
C ASP A 11 -27.73 9.62 -16.58
N SER A 12 -26.61 8.89 -16.48
CA SER A 12 -25.77 8.53 -17.64
C SER A 12 -24.87 7.31 -17.34
N PRO A 13 -25.39 6.07 -17.40
CA PRO A 13 -24.65 4.87 -17.00
C PRO A 13 -23.29 4.71 -17.69
N ARG A 14 -23.22 5.09 -18.97
CA ARG A 14 -22.02 5.01 -19.79
C ARG A 14 -20.94 6.01 -19.37
N ALA A 15 -21.30 7.24 -19.03
CA ALA A 15 -20.33 8.26 -18.60
C ALA A 15 -19.74 7.88 -17.24
N ASN A 16 -20.58 7.43 -16.30
CA ASN A 16 -20.12 6.99 -14.97
C ASN A 16 -19.21 5.75 -15.03
N LEU A 17 -19.47 4.82 -15.95
CA LEU A 17 -18.60 3.66 -16.20
C LEU A 17 -17.23 4.10 -16.73
N VAL A 18 -17.22 5.01 -17.70
CA VAL A 18 -15.99 5.56 -18.27
C VAL A 18 -15.21 6.31 -17.18
N ASP A 19 -15.87 7.09 -16.34
CA ASP A 19 -15.24 7.83 -15.25
C ASP A 19 -14.66 6.90 -14.17
N ASP A 20 -15.36 5.83 -13.80
CA ASP A 20 -14.85 4.85 -12.84
C ASP A 20 -13.67 4.04 -13.39
N LEU A 21 -13.73 3.63 -14.66
CA LEU A 21 -12.59 3.00 -15.33
C LEU A 21 -11.41 3.96 -15.46
N THR A 22 -11.64 5.24 -15.79
CA THR A 22 -10.59 6.27 -15.84
C THR A 22 -9.92 6.43 -14.49
N THR A 23 -10.72 6.52 -13.43
CA THR A 23 -10.22 6.64 -12.05
C THR A 23 -9.44 5.40 -11.64
N THR A 24 -9.97 4.21 -11.94
CA THR A 24 -9.31 2.92 -11.66
C THR A 24 -7.96 2.83 -12.36
N SER A 25 -7.91 3.16 -13.66
CA SER A 25 -6.68 3.14 -14.44
C SER A 25 -5.69 4.24 -14.02
N GLY A 26 -6.17 5.42 -13.63
CA GLY A 26 -5.34 6.48 -13.06
C GLY A 26 -4.69 6.06 -11.74
N LEU A 27 -5.41 5.33 -10.89
CA LEU A 27 -4.82 4.73 -9.68
C LEU A 27 -3.80 3.66 -10.03
N ILE A 28 -4.09 2.73 -10.95
CA ILE A 28 -3.11 1.72 -11.39
C ILE A 28 -1.83 2.40 -11.91
N LEU A 29 -1.97 3.46 -12.70
CA LEU A 29 -0.85 4.25 -13.21
C LEU A 29 -0.03 4.85 -12.06
N ALA A 30 -0.68 5.55 -11.13
CA ALA A 30 -0.02 6.20 -10.00
C ALA A 30 0.71 5.18 -9.11
N TYR A 31 0.04 4.08 -8.74
CA TYR A 31 0.65 2.99 -7.98
C TYR A 31 1.81 2.33 -8.73
N GLY A 32 1.67 2.15 -10.05
CA GLY A 32 2.74 1.63 -10.91
C GLY A 32 4.00 2.50 -10.85
N ILE A 33 3.86 3.81 -11.02
CA ILE A 33 4.97 4.78 -10.93
C ILE A 33 5.67 4.70 -9.57
N ILE A 34 4.88 4.71 -8.49
CA ILE A 34 5.39 4.64 -7.12
C ILE A 34 6.19 3.35 -6.89
N VAL A 35 5.70 2.22 -7.39
CA VAL A 35 6.37 0.92 -7.30
C VAL A 35 7.66 0.89 -8.13
N ILE A 36 7.67 1.48 -9.33
CA ILE A 36 8.87 1.57 -10.18
C ILE A 36 9.98 2.34 -9.46
N ILE A 37 9.65 3.50 -8.87
CA ILE A 37 10.63 4.34 -8.18
C ILE A 37 11.30 3.54 -7.06
N GLY A 38 10.51 2.90 -6.19
CA GLY A 38 11.04 2.05 -5.12
C GLY A 38 11.87 0.88 -5.65
N GLY A 39 11.34 0.11 -6.61
CA GLY A 39 12.02 -1.06 -7.17
C GLY A 39 13.33 -0.73 -7.88
N THR A 40 13.40 0.40 -8.60
CA THR A 40 14.61 0.82 -9.32
C THR A 40 15.72 1.21 -8.35
N VAL A 41 15.36 1.97 -7.29
CA VAL A 41 16.32 2.35 -6.25
C VAL A 41 16.89 1.11 -5.57
N ASP A 42 16.06 0.16 -5.17
CA ASP A 42 16.52 -1.07 -4.53
C ASP A 42 17.32 -1.98 -5.48
N LEU A 43 16.97 -2.02 -6.77
CA LEU A 43 17.71 -2.77 -7.79
C LEU A 43 19.11 -2.19 -8.01
N THR A 44 19.26 -0.86 -8.01
CA THR A 44 20.58 -0.23 -8.09
C THR A 44 21.43 -0.51 -6.87
N ALA A 45 20.83 -0.56 -5.67
CA ALA A 45 21.52 -0.94 -4.45
C ALA A 45 21.97 -2.42 -4.46
N ALA A 46 21.12 -3.33 -4.95
CA ALA A 46 21.40 -4.76 -5.00
C ALA A 46 22.42 -5.17 -6.07
N SER A 47 22.74 -4.32 -7.05
CA SER A 47 23.64 -4.61 -8.17
C SER A 47 25.07 -4.07 -7.99
N ALA A 48 25.45 -3.68 -6.78
CA ALA A 48 26.79 -3.18 -6.48
C ALA A 48 27.89 -4.20 -6.85
N LYS A 49 29.02 -3.72 -7.40
CA LYS A 49 30.12 -4.57 -7.89
C LYS A 49 30.83 -5.31 -6.75
N GLY A 50 31.23 -6.56 -7.00
CA GLY A 50 32.09 -7.36 -6.10
C GLY A 50 31.35 -8.27 -5.13
N VAL A 51 30.05 -8.49 -5.31
CA VAL A 51 29.20 -9.30 -4.43
C VAL A 51 29.25 -10.78 -4.82
N ASP A 52 29.46 -11.66 -3.83
CA ASP A 52 29.29 -13.10 -4.00
C ASP A 52 27.78 -13.44 -4.11
N TRP A 53 27.39 -14.03 -5.23
CA TRP A 53 25.99 -14.21 -5.61
C TRP A 53 25.31 -15.40 -4.92
N SER A 54 26.07 -16.40 -4.47
CA SER A 54 25.51 -17.64 -3.88
C SER A 54 25.08 -17.48 -2.42
N GLY A 55 25.55 -16.44 -1.73
CA GLY A 55 25.45 -16.34 -0.28
C GLY A 55 26.45 -17.26 0.44
N SER A 56 26.52 -17.12 1.77
CA SER A 56 27.36 -17.93 2.66
C SER A 56 26.66 -18.08 4.02
N ASP A 57 27.22 -18.86 4.96
CA ASP A 57 26.63 -19.13 6.29
C ASP A 57 26.33 -17.87 7.14
N GLY A 58 26.70 -16.66 6.69
CA GLY A 58 26.30 -15.40 7.30
C GLY A 58 25.74 -14.36 6.33
N VAL A 59 25.62 -14.66 5.03
CA VAL A 59 25.22 -13.69 4.00
C VAL A 59 24.01 -14.21 3.24
N PHE A 60 22.88 -13.51 3.37
CA PHE A 60 21.67 -13.84 2.63
C PHE A 60 21.94 -13.76 1.12
N PRO A 61 21.48 -14.74 0.31
CA PRO A 61 21.79 -14.81 -1.12
C PRO A 61 21.46 -13.50 -1.87
N PRO A 62 22.46 -12.74 -2.35
CA PRO A 62 22.22 -11.45 -3.00
C PRO A 62 21.45 -11.58 -4.31
N ILE A 63 21.59 -12.73 -5.00
CA ILE A 63 20.82 -13.04 -6.21
C ILE A 63 19.30 -13.06 -5.95
N ALA A 64 18.86 -13.54 -4.77
CA ALA A 64 17.45 -13.58 -4.42
C ALA A 64 16.89 -12.16 -4.24
N ILE A 65 17.68 -11.26 -3.62
CA ILE A 65 17.34 -9.85 -3.47
C ILE A 65 17.27 -9.18 -4.85
N LEU A 66 18.26 -9.41 -5.73
CA LEU A 66 18.26 -8.85 -7.08
C LEU A 66 17.00 -9.27 -7.87
N LEU A 67 16.68 -10.57 -7.88
CA LEU A 67 15.51 -11.10 -8.57
C LEU A 67 14.20 -10.55 -8.00
N ALA A 68 14.13 -10.37 -6.68
CA ALA A 68 13.00 -9.73 -6.03
C ALA A 68 12.83 -8.29 -6.54
N GLN A 69 13.88 -7.48 -6.54
CA GLN A 69 13.77 -6.08 -6.98
C GLN A 69 13.51 -5.93 -8.48
N LEU A 70 14.04 -6.83 -9.29
CA LEU A 70 13.69 -6.91 -10.72
C LEU A 70 12.19 -7.20 -10.90
N THR A 71 11.65 -8.14 -10.13
CA THR A 71 10.23 -8.49 -10.16
C THR A 71 9.35 -7.31 -9.74
N VAL A 72 9.72 -6.57 -8.69
CA VAL A 72 9.02 -5.33 -8.28
C VAL A 72 9.02 -4.29 -9.40
N THR A 73 10.17 -4.08 -10.03
CA THR A 73 10.34 -3.09 -11.09
C THR A 73 9.49 -3.43 -12.32
N LEU A 74 9.53 -4.69 -12.76
CA LEU A 74 8.70 -5.20 -13.86
C LEU A 74 7.21 -5.07 -13.55
N PHE A 75 6.81 -5.42 -12.34
CA PHE A 75 5.44 -5.25 -11.86
C PHE A 75 4.97 -3.80 -11.90
N GLY A 76 5.80 -2.87 -11.43
CA GLY A 76 5.52 -1.43 -11.52
C GLY A 76 5.37 -0.96 -12.96
N LEU A 77 6.27 -1.38 -13.87
CA LEU A 77 6.23 -1.04 -15.29
C LEU A 77 4.96 -1.54 -15.97
N VAL A 78 4.57 -2.79 -15.73
CA VAL A 78 3.34 -3.36 -16.31
C VAL A 78 2.10 -2.65 -15.78
N SER A 79 2.05 -2.37 -14.47
CA SER A 79 0.95 -1.61 -13.87
C SER A 79 0.86 -0.21 -14.48
N MET A 80 1.99 0.50 -14.56
CA MET A 80 2.08 1.82 -15.19
C MET A 80 1.57 1.78 -16.64
N PHE A 81 2.01 0.82 -17.43
CA PHE A 81 1.60 0.68 -18.83
C PHE A 81 0.09 0.40 -18.96
N LEU A 82 -0.47 -0.48 -18.14
CA LEU A 82 -1.91 -0.79 -18.15
C LEU A 82 -2.76 0.42 -17.77
N GLY A 83 -2.35 1.16 -16.74
CA GLY A 83 -3.01 2.40 -16.35
C GLY A 83 -2.93 3.46 -17.46
N PHE A 84 -1.74 3.65 -18.04
CA PHE A 84 -1.51 4.60 -19.12
C PHE A 84 -2.33 4.28 -20.38
N GLN A 85 -2.38 3.00 -20.78
CA GLN A 85 -3.11 2.55 -21.96
C GLN A 85 -4.57 3.03 -21.92
N TYR A 86 -5.24 2.85 -20.79
CA TYR A 86 -6.63 3.26 -20.66
C TYR A 86 -6.80 4.78 -20.46
N VAL A 87 -5.94 5.43 -19.67
CA VAL A 87 -6.03 6.88 -19.42
C VAL A 87 -5.76 7.69 -20.69
N ALA A 88 -4.68 7.38 -21.42
CA ALA A 88 -4.23 8.18 -22.56
C ALA A 88 -4.92 7.77 -23.87
N SER A 89 -5.05 6.46 -24.12
CA SER A 89 -5.54 5.96 -25.42
C SER A 89 -6.96 5.41 -25.37
N ARG A 90 -7.61 5.40 -24.19
CA ARG A 90 -8.94 4.77 -23.97
C ARG A 90 -8.97 3.31 -24.43
N TRP A 91 -7.81 2.69 -24.52
CA TRP A 91 -7.62 1.35 -25.01
C TRP A 91 -7.37 0.42 -23.84
N GLY A 92 -8.01 -0.74 -23.84
CA GLY A 92 -7.85 -1.75 -22.82
C GLY A 92 -8.50 -3.05 -23.25
N SER A 93 -7.95 -4.16 -22.78
CA SER A 93 -8.46 -5.48 -23.13
C SER A 93 -8.48 -6.40 -21.92
N LYS A 94 -9.33 -7.43 -21.99
CA LYS A 94 -9.34 -8.51 -21.01
C LYS A 94 -7.99 -9.24 -20.93
N VAL A 95 -7.27 -9.34 -22.05
CA VAL A 95 -5.98 -10.04 -22.15
C VAL A 95 -4.89 -9.26 -21.43
N THR A 96 -4.77 -7.96 -21.72
CA THR A 96 -3.77 -7.10 -21.08
C THR A 96 -4.01 -6.98 -19.58
N SER A 97 -5.28 -6.87 -19.15
CA SER A 97 -5.63 -6.84 -17.73
C SER A 97 -5.32 -8.16 -17.00
N LEU A 98 -5.57 -9.31 -17.66
CA LEU A 98 -5.26 -10.63 -17.10
C LEU A 98 -3.75 -10.88 -17.02
N PHE A 99 -3.01 -10.45 -18.04
CA PHE A 99 -1.55 -10.51 -18.04
C PHE A 99 -0.95 -9.67 -16.89
N GLY A 100 -1.45 -8.44 -16.70
CA GLY A 100 -1.10 -7.62 -15.55
C GLY A 100 -1.33 -8.32 -14.23
N LEU A 101 -2.48 -8.99 -14.09
CA LEU A 101 -2.82 -9.70 -12.87
C LEU A 101 -1.88 -10.88 -12.61
N GLY A 102 -1.50 -11.62 -13.65
CA GLY A 102 -0.48 -12.67 -13.55
C GLY A 102 0.86 -12.12 -13.04
N ILE A 103 1.30 -10.97 -13.55
CA ILE A 103 2.52 -10.30 -13.09
C ILE A 103 2.37 -9.78 -11.65
N THR A 104 1.20 -9.26 -11.29
CA THR A 104 0.92 -8.79 -9.93
C THR A 104 0.97 -9.93 -8.92
N LEU A 105 0.53 -11.13 -9.28
CA LEU A 105 0.68 -12.31 -8.42
C LEU A 105 2.15 -12.70 -8.23
N ALA A 106 3.00 -12.50 -9.24
CA ALA A 106 4.46 -12.68 -9.08
C ALA A 106 5.08 -11.67 -8.10
N ALA A 107 4.43 -10.54 -7.82
CA ALA A 107 4.89 -9.56 -6.82
C ALA A 107 4.86 -10.08 -5.37
N TRP A 108 4.30 -11.27 -5.12
CA TRP A 108 4.46 -11.98 -3.85
C TRP A 108 5.87 -12.55 -3.65
N PHE A 109 6.63 -12.83 -4.71
CA PHE A 109 8.00 -13.31 -4.59
C PHE A 109 8.92 -12.31 -3.85
N PRO A 110 8.98 -11.02 -4.24
CA PRO A 110 9.72 -10.01 -3.48
C PRO A 110 9.31 -9.90 -2.02
N PHE A 111 8.01 -10.10 -1.75
CA PHE A 111 7.48 -10.11 -0.40
C PHE A 111 8.10 -11.24 0.43
N LEU A 112 8.04 -12.47 -0.09
CA LEU A 112 8.60 -13.65 0.59
C LEU A 112 10.11 -13.52 0.78
N THR A 113 10.84 -13.00 -0.22
CA THR A 113 12.28 -12.75 -0.11
C THR A 113 12.61 -11.75 1.01
N THR A 114 11.82 -10.69 1.16
CA THR A 114 12.05 -9.69 2.21
C THR A 114 11.78 -10.26 3.61
N VAL A 115 10.70 -11.06 3.76
CA VAL A 115 10.39 -11.76 5.01
C VAL A 115 11.52 -12.72 5.39
N ALA A 116 12.01 -13.50 4.41
CA ALA A 116 13.12 -14.41 4.61
C ALA A 116 14.41 -13.67 5.00
N LEU A 117 14.69 -12.51 4.38
CA LEU A 117 15.83 -11.67 4.72
C LEU A 117 15.76 -11.12 6.15
N ILE A 118 14.60 -10.61 6.59
CA ILE A 118 14.41 -10.13 7.98
C ILE A 118 14.64 -11.28 8.98
N ALA A 119 14.06 -12.45 8.72
CA ALA A 119 14.22 -13.62 9.58
C ALA A 119 15.69 -14.09 9.63
N PHE A 120 16.37 -14.12 8.49
CA PHE A 120 17.80 -14.47 8.41
C PHE A 120 18.67 -13.51 9.22
N GLN A 121 18.43 -12.19 9.09
CA GLN A 121 19.18 -11.16 9.82
C GLN A 121 18.95 -11.25 11.34
N ALA A 122 17.74 -11.60 11.77
CA ALA A 122 17.44 -11.80 13.19
C ALA A 122 18.21 -13.01 13.76
N ASP A 123 18.28 -14.11 13.02
CA ASP A 123 18.92 -15.37 13.44
C ASP A 123 20.45 -15.29 13.47
N HIS A 124 21.06 -14.59 12.48
CA HIS A 124 22.51 -14.57 12.31
C HIS A 124 23.20 -13.37 12.97
N GLY A 125 22.47 -12.55 13.74
CA GLY A 125 23.06 -11.43 14.48
C GLY A 125 23.70 -10.34 13.61
N ASN A 126 23.47 -10.36 12.29
CA ASN A 126 23.97 -9.40 11.32
C ASN A 126 23.16 -8.09 11.34
N VAL A 127 23.05 -7.53 12.55
CA VAL A 127 22.28 -6.34 12.88
C VAL A 127 23.13 -5.06 12.71
N GLY A 128 24.40 -5.20 12.33
CA GLY A 128 25.32 -4.09 12.11
C GLY A 128 26.19 -4.23 10.87
N GLY A 129 26.05 -3.28 9.94
CA GLY A 129 27.04 -3.02 8.90
C GLY A 129 26.51 -2.66 7.51
N GLY A 130 25.23 -2.93 7.20
CA GLY A 130 24.66 -2.66 5.88
C GLY A 130 23.23 -2.12 5.93
N ALA A 131 22.80 -1.46 4.84
CA ALA A 131 21.44 -0.96 4.64
C ALA A 131 20.46 -2.12 4.37
N GLY A 132 20.19 -2.95 5.38
CA GLY A 132 19.27 -4.09 5.31
C GLY A 132 17.90 -3.77 5.94
N PRO A 133 16.88 -4.62 5.71
CA PRO A 133 15.53 -4.42 6.24
C PRO A 133 15.42 -4.66 7.75
N LEU A 134 16.43 -5.23 8.41
CA LEU A 134 16.57 -5.25 9.86
C LEU A 134 17.91 -4.60 10.25
N GLN A 135 17.84 -3.53 11.03
CA GLN A 135 19.00 -2.78 11.52
C GLN A 135 18.69 -2.26 12.93
N ILE A 136 19.49 -2.64 13.91
CA ILE A 136 19.37 -2.20 15.30
C ILE A 136 20.78 -1.79 15.72
N LEU A 137 21.29 -0.73 15.10
CA LEU A 137 22.65 -0.27 15.36
C LEU A 137 22.68 0.56 16.63
N HIS A 138 23.12 -0.03 17.74
CA HIS A 138 23.73 0.76 18.80
C HIS A 138 24.80 -0.01 19.58
N PRO A 139 26.07 0.43 19.56
CA PRO A 139 27.17 -0.31 20.20
C PRO A 139 27.14 -0.26 21.73
N THR A 140 26.35 0.63 22.36
CA THR A 140 26.33 0.78 23.83
C THR A 140 25.15 0.11 24.52
N ILE A 141 24.19 -0.44 23.77
CA ILE A 141 22.99 -1.06 24.33
C ILE A 141 22.92 -2.51 23.86
N SER A 142 23.06 -3.44 24.80
CA SER A 142 22.87 -4.86 24.54
C SER A 142 21.38 -5.16 24.43
N VAL A 143 20.90 -5.46 23.23
CA VAL A 143 19.54 -5.97 22.99
C VAL A 143 19.59 -7.49 23.04
N SER A 144 18.68 -8.12 23.78
CA SER A 144 18.58 -9.57 23.87
C SER A 144 18.08 -10.19 22.57
N GLN A 145 18.41 -11.46 22.32
CA GLN A 145 17.93 -12.19 21.14
C GLN A 145 16.39 -12.24 21.08
N GLY A 146 15.72 -12.32 22.23
CA GLY A 146 14.25 -12.30 22.30
C GLY A 146 13.65 -10.98 21.82
N GLU A 147 14.30 -9.86 22.12
CA GLU A 147 13.91 -8.54 21.63
C GLU A 147 14.18 -8.39 20.14
N ILE A 148 15.34 -8.85 19.64
CA ILE A 148 15.65 -8.88 18.20
C ILE A 148 14.58 -9.66 17.43
N ASN A 149 14.23 -10.85 17.91
CA ASN A 149 13.18 -11.68 17.31
C ASN A 149 11.81 -11.00 17.33
N SER A 150 11.50 -10.28 18.40
CA SER A 150 10.25 -9.52 18.53
C SER A 150 10.20 -8.35 17.55
N ILE A 151 11.28 -7.59 17.42
CA ILE A 151 11.42 -6.48 16.46
C ILE A 151 11.30 -7.01 15.03
N ALA A 152 11.96 -8.12 14.71
CA ALA A 152 11.90 -8.78 13.42
C ALA A 152 10.47 -9.24 13.09
N LEU A 153 9.76 -9.84 14.05
CA LEU A 153 8.36 -10.25 13.89
C LEU A 153 7.45 -9.04 13.64
N MET A 154 7.64 -7.95 14.37
CA MET A 154 6.92 -6.70 14.11
C MET A 154 7.19 -6.20 12.69
N GLY A 155 8.44 -6.24 12.23
CA GLY A 155 8.82 -5.88 10.86
C GLY A 155 8.14 -6.74 9.80
N ILE A 156 8.09 -8.06 9.99
CA ILE A 156 7.40 -9.00 9.10
C ILE A 156 5.89 -8.71 9.04
N LEU A 157 5.25 -8.50 10.19
CA LEU A 157 3.82 -8.16 10.25
C LEU A 157 3.53 -6.78 9.66
N GLY A 158 4.40 -5.80 9.91
CA GLY A 158 4.35 -4.48 9.29
C GLY A 158 4.42 -4.60 7.77
N PHE A 159 5.38 -5.38 7.27
CA PHE A 159 5.56 -5.61 5.84
C PHE A 159 4.35 -6.34 5.24
N TRP A 160 3.74 -7.28 5.96
CA TRP A 160 2.49 -7.91 5.56
C TRP A 160 1.36 -6.90 5.37
N GLY A 161 1.20 -5.95 6.30
CA GLY A 161 0.19 -4.90 6.17
C GLY A 161 0.45 -3.98 4.97
N TYR A 162 1.67 -3.46 4.83
CA TYR A 162 2.02 -2.57 3.73
C TYR A 162 1.99 -3.25 2.36
N ALA A 163 2.63 -4.41 2.21
CA ALA A 163 2.63 -5.19 0.97
C ALA A 163 1.22 -5.71 0.64
N GLY A 164 0.48 -6.21 1.62
CA GLY A 164 -0.91 -6.61 1.46
C GLY A 164 -1.81 -5.47 0.99
N THR A 165 -1.49 -4.23 1.36
CA THR A 165 -2.20 -3.04 0.88
C THR A 165 -1.81 -2.67 -0.53
N VAL A 166 -0.52 -2.58 -0.86
CA VAL A 166 -0.04 -2.21 -2.21
C VAL A 166 -0.36 -3.30 -3.25
N ILE A 167 0.06 -4.54 -2.99
CA ILE A 167 -0.17 -5.69 -3.90
C ILE A 167 -1.67 -5.98 -3.97
N GLY A 168 -2.37 -5.95 -2.83
CA GLY A 168 -3.82 -6.17 -2.79
C GLY A 168 -4.60 -5.09 -3.54
N ALA A 169 -4.21 -3.82 -3.42
CA ALA A 169 -4.82 -2.71 -4.16
C ALA A 169 -4.63 -2.88 -5.66
N LEU A 170 -3.39 -3.11 -6.13
CA LEU A 170 -3.11 -3.30 -7.55
C LEU A 170 -3.80 -4.56 -8.12
N THR A 171 -3.78 -5.67 -7.37
CA THR A 171 -4.52 -6.88 -7.74
C THR A 171 -6.00 -6.58 -7.89
N PHE A 172 -6.58 -5.86 -6.93
CA PHE A 172 -7.98 -5.47 -6.98
C PHE A 172 -8.30 -4.58 -8.19
N LEU A 173 -7.53 -3.52 -8.40
CA LEU A 173 -7.78 -2.55 -9.48
C LEU A 173 -7.68 -3.21 -10.86
N GLN A 174 -6.67 -4.06 -11.06
CA GLN A 174 -6.49 -4.81 -12.30
C GLN A 174 -7.58 -5.87 -12.50
N TRP A 175 -7.98 -6.56 -11.42
CA TRP A 175 -9.12 -7.49 -11.47
C TRP A 175 -10.42 -6.75 -11.79
N LYS A 176 -10.62 -5.54 -11.22
CA LYS A 176 -11.75 -4.66 -11.51
C LYS A 176 -11.80 -4.32 -13.00
N MET A 177 -10.69 -3.88 -13.59
CA MET A 177 -10.59 -3.65 -15.04
C MET A 177 -10.88 -4.91 -15.86
N TYR A 178 -10.31 -6.06 -15.49
CA TYR A 178 -10.57 -7.33 -16.18
C TYR A 178 -12.07 -7.69 -16.17
N ARG A 179 -12.72 -7.57 -15.01
CA ARG A 179 -14.16 -7.86 -14.85
C ARG A 179 -15.01 -6.88 -15.63
N PHE A 180 -14.63 -5.60 -15.71
CA PHE A 180 -15.30 -4.64 -16.59
C PHE A 180 -15.26 -5.08 -18.05
N PHE A 181 -14.10 -5.46 -18.57
CA PHE A 181 -13.99 -5.92 -19.97
C PHE A 181 -14.71 -7.25 -20.25
N GLN A 182 -15.04 -8.02 -19.20
CA GLN A 182 -15.88 -9.22 -19.32
C GLN A 182 -17.38 -8.97 -19.08
N GLY A 183 -17.79 -7.73 -18.81
CA GLY A 183 -19.18 -7.42 -18.46
C GLY A 183 -19.59 -7.89 -17.06
N GLY A 184 -18.63 -8.24 -16.20
CA GLY A 184 -18.82 -8.71 -14.82
C GLY A 184 -18.83 -7.60 -13.76
N ALA A 185 -19.05 -6.35 -14.18
CA ALA A 185 -19.04 -5.16 -13.32
C ALA A 185 -20.09 -5.19 -12.20
N SER A 186 -21.19 -5.93 -12.41
CA SER A 186 -22.29 -6.04 -11.45
C SER A 186 -21.92 -6.67 -10.11
N THR A 187 -20.74 -7.30 -10.02
CA THR A 187 -20.24 -7.89 -8.77
C THR A 187 -19.70 -6.86 -7.77
N TYR A 188 -19.54 -5.60 -8.16
CA TYR A 188 -18.98 -4.54 -7.32
C TYR A 188 -20.07 -3.67 -6.69
N SER A 189 -20.68 -4.15 -5.60
CA SER A 189 -21.66 -3.40 -4.82
C SER A 189 -21.03 -2.56 -3.70
N ALA A 190 -21.82 -1.66 -3.11
CA ALA A 190 -21.43 -0.94 -1.90
C ALA A 190 -20.91 -1.88 -0.79
N THR A 191 -21.61 -3.00 -0.56
CA THR A 191 -21.26 -4.01 0.44
C THR A 191 -19.90 -4.65 0.15
N TYR A 192 -19.61 -4.95 -1.12
CA TYR A 192 -18.31 -5.45 -1.52
C TYR A 192 -17.18 -4.47 -1.16
N TYR A 193 -17.39 -3.18 -1.44
CA TYR A 193 -16.43 -2.14 -1.11
C TYR A 193 -16.27 -1.93 0.38
N ARG A 194 -17.35 -1.99 1.17
CA ARG A 194 -17.31 -1.94 2.63
C ARG A 194 -16.49 -3.08 3.23
N SER A 195 -16.70 -4.32 2.78
CA SER A 195 -15.91 -5.47 3.27
C SER A 195 -14.42 -5.30 3.00
N ARG A 196 -14.05 -4.81 1.81
CA ARG A 196 -12.64 -4.50 1.50
C ARG A 196 -12.12 -3.34 2.34
N LEU A 197 -12.91 -2.28 2.50
CA LEU A 197 -12.55 -1.13 3.32
C LEU A 197 -12.24 -1.56 4.76
N GLY A 198 -13.07 -2.44 5.33
CA GLY A 198 -12.84 -3.01 6.66
C GLY A 198 -11.54 -3.80 6.76
N TYR A 199 -11.22 -4.62 5.75
CA TYR A 199 -9.94 -5.34 5.68
C TYR A 199 -8.73 -4.39 5.69
N TYR A 200 -8.72 -3.35 4.86
CA TYR A 200 -7.62 -2.38 4.84
C TYR A 200 -7.59 -1.48 6.09
N GLY A 201 -8.75 -1.20 6.69
CA GLY A 201 -8.84 -0.53 7.99
C GLY A 201 -8.18 -1.36 9.10
N PHE A 202 -8.42 -2.67 9.11
CA PHE A 202 -7.77 -3.60 10.05
C PHE A 202 -6.25 -3.66 9.84
N LEU A 203 -5.79 -3.79 8.59
CA LEU A 203 -4.35 -3.73 8.29
C LEU A 203 -3.74 -2.41 8.77
N SER A 204 -4.45 -1.29 8.60
CA SER A 204 -4.01 0.03 9.05
C SER A 204 -3.87 0.14 10.56
N LEU A 205 -4.86 -0.35 11.29
CA LEU A 205 -4.80 -0.43 12.74
C LEU A 205 -3.63 -1.31 13.20
N MET A 206 -3.45 -2.49 12.59
CA MET A 206 -2.37 -3.41 12.93
C MET A 206 -1.00 -2.78 12.71
N VAL A 207 -0.74 -2.21 11.54
CA VAL A 207 0.55 -1.58 11.21
C VAL A 207 0.82 -0.37 12.10
N GLY A 208 -0.20 0.47 12.33
CA GLY A 208 -0.09 1.61 13.23
C GLY A 208 0.26 1.20 14.65
N ALA A 209 -0.41 0.15 15.17
CA ALA A 209 -0.13 -0.38 16.51
C ALA A 209 1.29 -0.95 16.63
N LEU A 210 1.77 -1.67 15.61
CA LEU A 210 3.15 -2.15 15.55
C LEU A 210 4.16 -1.00 15.51
N GLN A 211 3.85 0.07 14.77
CA GLN A 211 4.71 1.25 14.71
C GLN A 211 4.76 2.01 16.04
N VAL A 212 3.63 2.12 16.75
CA VAL A 212 3.60 2.67 18.12
C VAL A 212 4.40 1.79 19.07
N ALA A 213 4.20 0.47 19.03
CA ALA A 213 4.91 -0.47 19.90
C ALA A 213 6.43 -0.41 19.68
N LEU A 214 6.87 -0.46 18.42
CA LEU A 214 8.28 -0.38 18.07
C LEU A 214 8.87 1.01 18.39
N GLY A 215 8.14 2.09 18.11
CA GLY A 215 8.55 3.44 18.48
C GLY A 215 8.71 3.63 19.99
N SER A 216 7.76 3.10 20.78
CA SER A 216 7.81 3.14 22.25
C SER A 216 8.94 2.28 22.82
N PHE A 217 9.19 1.12 22.21
CA PHE A 217 10.34 0.29 22.57
C PHE A 217 11.67 1.04 22.35
N VAL A 218 11.82 1.65 21.17
CA VAL A 218 13.03 2.42 20.85
C VAL A 218 13.16 3.65 21.76
N GLU A 219 12.06 4.34 22.08
CA GLU A 219 12.07 5.44 23.06
C GLU A 219 12.48 4.95 24.46
N GLY A 220 11.95 3.83 24.94
CA GLY A 220 12.32 3.27 26.23
C GLY A 220 13.81 2.88 26.33
N MET A 221 14.41 2.48 25.22
CA MET A 221 15.83 2.07 25.16
C MET A 221 16.79 3.25 24.92
N PHE A 222 16.42 4.20 24.07
CA PHE A 222 17.32 5.26 23.58
C PHE A 222 16.92 6.68 24.00
N GLY A 223 15.75 6.85 24.59
CA GLY A 223 15.17 8.13 24.96
C GLY A 223 14.53 8.88 23.78
N TRP A 224 14.25 10.16 24.02
CA TRP A 224 13.66 11.08 23.04
C TRP A 224 14.74 11.71 22.16
N GLY A 225 14.34 12.10 20.94
CA GLY A 225 15.20 12.85 20.02
C GLY A 225 15.86 11.97 18.97
N GLN A 226 16.84 12.56 18.27
CA GLN A 226 17.47 11.89 17.15
C GLN A 226 18.38 10.76 17.60
N LEU A 227 18.18 9.57 17.03
CA LEU A 227 19.07 8.44 17.24
C LEU A 227 20.40 8.62 16.48
N PRO A 228 21.52 8.13 17.02
CA PRO A 228 22.80 8.15 16.31
C PRO A 228 22.78 7.27 15.05
N SER A 229 21.94 6.25 15.05
CA SER A 229 21.71 5.35 13.93
C SER A 229 20.23 4.95 13.88
N PRO A 230 19.64 4.80 12.69
CA PRO A 230 18.24 4.40 12.60
C PRO A 230 18.04 2.96 13.04
N VAL A 231 16.92 2.71 13.71
CA VAL A 231 16.36 1.37 13.89
C VAL A 231 15.44 1.07 12.71
N VAL A 232 15.74 0.00 11.99
CA VAL A 232 14.99 -0.46 10.81
C VAL A 232 14.44 -1.84 11.09
N SER A 233 13.15 -2.05 10.83
CA SER A 233 12.53 -3.37 10.83
C SER A 233 11.42 -3.46 9.80
N GLY A 234 11.69 -4.16 8.70
CA GLY A 234 10.83 -4.23 7.51
C GLY A 234 10.52 -2.83 6.97
N PRO A 235 9.25 -2.38 7.01
CA PRO A 235 8.86 -1.06 6.52
C PRO A 235 9.08 0.06 7.56
N PHE A 236 9.39 -0.29 8.81
CA PHE A 236 9.57 0.69 9.87
C PHE A 236 10.99 1.24 9.85
N PHE A 237 11.11 2.56 9.79
CA PHE A 237 12.36 3.28 9.91
C PHE A 237 12.22 4.33 11.01
N ILE A 238 13.01 4.16 12.06
CA ILE A 238 12.93 4.97 13.27
C ILE A 238 14.27 5.66 13.47
N LEU A 239 14.28 6.97 13.20
CA LEU A 239 15.39 7.87 13.52
C LEU A 239 15.03 8.84 14.64
N TRP A 240 13.73 9.16 14.78
CA TRP A 240 13.16 9.88 15.90
C TRP A 240 12.01 9.04 16.47
N PRO A 241 12.16 8.47 17.67
CA PRO A 241 11.13 7.64 18.29
C PRO A 241 9.79 8.37 18.41
N GLU A 242 9.81 9.65 18.77
CA GLU A 242 8.61 10.49 18.90
C GLU A 242 7.83 10.66 17.61
N LEU A 243 8.51 10.82 16.48
CA LEU A 243 7.86 10.92 15.18
C LEU A 243 7.26 9.58 14.79
N SER A 244 7.97 8.48 15.06
CA SER A 244 7.45 7.13 14.80
C SER A 244 6.19 6.84 15.60
N ILE A 245 6.19 7.17 16.91
CA ILE A 245 5.02 7.02 17.78
C ILE A 245 3.87 7.89 17.28
N THR A 246 4.12 9.17 16.98
CA THR A 246 3.10 10.10 16.50
C THR A 246 2.45 9.60 15.21
N VAL A 247 3.27 9.17 14.25
CA VAL A 247 2.79 8.57 13.00
C VAL A 247 1.97 7.31 13.26
N GLY A 248 2.46 6.42 14.12
CA GLY A 248 1.75 5.21 14.49
C GLY A 248 0.38 5.50 15.12
N VAL A 249 0.30 6.49 16.01
CA VAL A 249 -0.98 6.95 16.61
C VAL A 249 -1.92 7.51 15.54
N CYS A 250 -1.43 8.38 14.65
CA CYS A 250 -2.23 8.89 13.54
C CYS A 250 -2.75 7.76 12.65
N GLN A 251 -1.92 6.75 12.37
CA GLN A 251 -2.30 5.59 11.59
C GLN A 251 -3.33 4.71 12.29
N VAL A 252 -3.21 4.50 13.61
CA VAL A 252 -4.22 3.80 14.41
C VAL A 252 -5.56 4.52 14.37
N LEU A 253 -5.56 5.85 14.57
CA LEU A 253 -6.77 6.67 14.49
C LEU A 253 -7.41 6.61 13.10
N PHE A 254 -6.59 6.64 12.05
CA PHE A 254 -7.05 6.46 10.67
C PHE A 254 -7.63 5.05 10.45
N GLY A 255 -6.99 4.01 10.96
CA GLY A 255 -7.49 2.63 10.90
C GLY A 255 -8.84 2.46 11.58
N PHE A 256 -9.01 3.01 12.79
CA PHE A 256 -10.30 3.02 13.49
C PHE A 256 -11.38 3.76 12.70
N TYR A 257 -11.04 4.92 12.13
CA TYR A 257 -11.97 5.67 11.29
C TYR A 257 -12.43 4.84 10.09
N ILE A 258 -11.50 4.23 9.35
CA ILE A 258 -11.81 3.39 8.19
C ILE A 258 -12.66 2.17 8.57
N LEU A 259 -12.36 1.54 9.72
CA LEU A 259 -13.17 0.43 10.24
C LEU A 259 -14.60 0.88 10.58
N TYR A 260 -14.76 2.02 11.25
CA TYR A 260 -16.07 2.59 11.54
C TYR A 260 -16.85 2.92 10.26
N ARG A 261 -16.17 3.47 9.25
CA ARG A 261 -16.78 3.76 7.94
C ARG A 261 -17.22 2.48 7.22
N SER A 262 -16.45 1.40 7.35
CA SER A 262 -16.80 0.12 6.72
C SER A 262 -18.10 -0.49 7.24
N THR A 263 -18.50 -0.19 8.47
CA THR A 263 -19.75 -0.68 9.07
C THR A 263 -20.93 0.29 8.90
N THR A 264 -20.66 1.50 8.42
CA THR A 264 -21.70 2.52 8.21
C THR A 264 -22.32 2.34 6.81
N PRO A 265 -23.65 2.18 6.70
CA PRO A 265 -24.31 2.12 5.40
C PRO A 265 -24.08 3.41 4.60
N GLY A 266 -23.88 3.28 3.29
CA GLY A 266 -23.81 4.43 2.39
C GLY A 266 -25.14 5.18 2.42
N VAL A 267 -25.10 6.48 2.66
CA VAL A 267 -26.30 7.21 3.05
C VAL A 267 -27.01 7.86 1.87
N GLY A 268 -28.31 7.65 1.78
CA GLY A 268 -29.19 8.40 0.89
C GLY A 268 -29.30 9.88 1.32
N PRO A 269 -29.99 10.72 0.52
CA PRO A 269 -29.98 12.19 0.65
C PRO A 269 -30.48 12.80 1.99
N SER A 270 -30.82 12.03 3.02
CA SER A 270 -31.44 12.50 4.27
C SER A 270 -30.47 12.76 5.45
N THR A 271 -29.16 12.58 5.31
CA THR A 271 -28.20 12.71 6.45
C THR A 271 -27.19 13.85 6.35
N GLY A 272 -27.40 14.82 5.45
CA GLY A 272 -26.42 15.82 5.00
C GLY A 272 -25.57 16.57 6.06
N ASN A 273 -25.98 16.63 7.33
CA ASN A 273 -25.17 17.26 8.39
C ASN A 273 -24.16 16.33 9.10
N LYS A 274 -24.43 15.02 9.21
CA LYS A 274 -23.48 14.07 9.86
C LYS A 274 -22.32 13.72 8.92
N ASP A 275 -22.60 13.62 7.62
CA ASP A 275 -21.61 13.25 6.61
C ASP A 275 -20.62 14.37 6.30
N ALA A 276 -21.04 15.64 6.34
CA ALA A 276 -20.13 16.78 6.20
C ALA A 276 -19.08 16.82 7.33
N GLY A 277 -19.48 16.44 8.55
CA GLY A 277 -18.56 16.34 9.69
C GLY A 277 -17.56 15.19 9.52
N MET A 278 -18.02 14.02 9.09
CA MET A 278 -17.15 12.86 8.87
C MET A 278 -16.20 13.03 7.68
N PHE A 279 -16.66 13.63 6.57
CA PHE A 279 -15.80 13.98 5.45
C PHE A 279 -14.72 15.00 5.84
N LYS A 280 -15.07 16.03 6.61
CA LYS A 280 -14.09 16.97 7.17
C LYS A 280 -13.08 16.27 8.07
N PHE A 281 -13.54 15.37 8.94
CA PHE A 281 -12.65 14.57 9.79
C PHE A 281 -11.72 13.69 8.95
N GLN A 282 -12.21 13.05 7.89
CA GLN A 282 -11.39 12.25 6.97
C GLN A 282 -10.32 13.07 6.29
N VAL A 283 -10.68 14.23 5.75
CA VAL A 283 -9.72 15.14 5.11
C VAL A 283 -8.66 15.58 6.12
N VAL A 284 -9.06 15.95 7.34
CA VAL A 284 -8.12 16.35 8.41
C VAL A 284 -7.24 15.18 8.85
N ALA A 285 -7.81 14.03 9.20
CA ALA A 285 -7.07 12.85 9.64
C ALA A 285 -6.09 12.36 8.56
N TRP A 286 -6.52 12.37 7.30
CA TRP A 286 -5.66 12.02 6.17
C TRP A 286 -4.57 13.05 5.91
N SER A 287 -4.90 14.34 6.00
CA SER A 287 -3.92 15.42 5.83
C SER A 287 -2.87 15.39 6.94
N VAL A 288 -3.31 15.19 8.20
CA VAL A 288 -2.42 15.03 9.35
C VAL A 288 -1.57 13.78 9.20
N PHE A 289 -2.14 12.66 8.74
CA PHE A 289 -1.38 11.45 8.44
C PHE A 289 -0.32 11.75 7.36
N LEU A 290 -0.70 12.27 6.20
CA LEU A 290 0.23 12.60 5.12
C LEU A 290 1.31 13.62 5.53
N ILE A 291 0.96 14.64 6.30
CA ILE A 291 1.91 15.65 6.80
C ILE A 291 2.88 15.00 7.79
N SER A 292 2.38 14.18 8.72
CA SER A 292 3.23 13.48 9.70
C SER A 292 4.18 12.51 9.00
N MET A 293 3.68 11.80 7.99
CA MET A 293 4.50 10.94 7.14
C MET A 293 5.51 11.72 6.31
N GLY A 294 5.08 12.83 5.70
CA GLY A 294 5.94 13.71 4.92
C GLY A 294 7.05 14.32 5.77
N ALA A 295 6.74 14.73 7.00
CA ALA A 295 7.72 15.22 7.96
C ALA A 295 8.72 14.11 8.35
N GLN A 296 8.24 12.88 8.57
CA GLN A 296 9.10 11.73 8.82
C GLN A 296 10.04 11.46 7.62
N VAL A 297 9.53 11.48 6.38
CA VAL A 297 10.35 11.32 5.16
C VAL A 297 11.36 12.45 5.01
N LEU A 298 10.94 13.71 5.17
CA LEU A 298 11.82 14.86 5.00
C LEU A 298 12.93 14.87 6.04
N GLY A 299 12.62 14.56 7.29
CA GLY A 299 13.62 14.35 8.34
C GLY A 299 14.63 13.28 7.93
N GLN A 300 14.17 12.15 7.40
CA GLN A 300 15.03 11.05 6.95
C GLN A 300 15.89 11.41 5.73
N VAL A 301 15.32 12.03 4.69
CA VAL A 301 16.04 12.45 3.48
C VAL A 301 17.10 13.49 3.78
N SER A 302 16.82 14.39 4.72
CA SER A 302 17.78 15.43 5.10
C SER A 302 19.04 14.90 5.79
N LEU A 303 19.00 13.67 6.32
CA LEU A 303 20.07 13.10 7.15
C LEU A 303 20.63 11.76 6.66
N ALA A 304 19.92 11.00 5.83
CA ALA A 304 20.35 9.70 5.33
C ALA A 304 20.55 9.72 3.80
N ALA A 305 21.81 9.58 3.36
CA ALA A 305 22.18 9.38 1.95
C ALA A 305 21.84 7.95 1.46
N SER A 306 20.61 7.47 1.70
CA SER A 306 20.24 6.07 1.46
C SER A 306 18.95 5.92 0.65
N ALA A 307 18.77 4.74 0.06
CA ALA A 307 17.60 4.27 -0.69
C ALA A 307 16.27 4.23 0.10
N MET A 308 16.34 4.30 1.43
CA MET A 308 15.23 4.08 2.37
C MET A 308 14.01 5.01 2.19
N PRO A 309 14.16 6.29 1.82
CA PRO A 309 13.02 7.18 1.56
C PRO A 309 12.12 6.68 0.43
N ALA A 310 12.66 6.02 -0.59
CA ALA A 310 11.88 5.51 -1.72
C ALA A 310 10.98 4.32 -1.32
N LEU A 311 11.50 3.41 -0.50
CA LEU A 311 10.75 2.30 0.11
C LEU A 311 9.62 2.81 1.01
N PHE A 312 9.93 3.82 1.83
CA PHE A 312 8.94 4.44 2.71
C PHE A 312 7.84 5.14 1.91
N ILE A 313 8.20 5.99 0.94
CA ILE A 313 7.23 6.66 0.04
C ILE A 313 6.33 5.63 -0.66
N ARG A 314 6.91 4.52 -1.16
CA ARG A 314 6.16 3.46 -1.82
C ARG A 314 5.10 2.83 -0.93
N ASN A 315 5.51 2.42 0.27
CA ASN A 315 4.63 1.71 1.18
C ASN A 315 3.55 2.65 1.72
N VAL A 316 3.89 3.91 1.98
CA VAL A 316 3.03 4.87 2.67
C VAL A 316 1.97 5.46 1.76
N ILE A 317 2.34 5.88 0.54
CA ILE A 317 1.35 6.44 -0.40
C ILE A 317 0.33 5.35 -0.78
N GLY A 318 0.79 4.12 -1.00
CA GLY A 318 -0.11 3.02 -1.30
C GLY A 318 -1.05 2.65 -0.15
N PHE A 319 -0.60 2.86 1.09
CA PHE A 319 -1.41 2.63 2.28
C PHE A 319 -2.43 3.75 2.54
N ALA A 320 -2.09 4.98 2.17
CA ALA A 320 -2.91 6.16 2.40
C ALA A 320 -4.05 6.32 1.38
N LEU A 321 -3.81 5.98 0.11
CA LEU A 321 -4.74 6.30 -0.99
C LEU A 321 -5.84 5.26 -1.19
N PHE A 322 -5.52 3.97 -1.07
CA PHE A 322 -6.48 2.92 -1.43
C PHE A 322 -7.71 2.84 -0.51
N PRO A 323 -7.57 2.94 0.83
CA PRO A 323 -8.73 2.95 1.72
C PRO A 323 -9.69 4.11 1.42
N ILE A 324 -9.17 5.28 1.04
CA ILE A 324 -10.01 6.43 0.68
C ILE A 324 -10.79 6.18 -0.60
N TYR A 325 -10.14 5.60 -1.62
CA TYR A 325 -10.82 5.20 -2.84
C TYR A 325 -11.97 4.22 -2.56
N LEU A 326 -11.73 3.23 -1.69
CA LEU A 326 -12.77 2.28 -1.28
C LEU A 326 -13.87 2.93 -0.44
N ASP A 327 -13.54 3.90 0.42
CA ASP A 327 -14.52 4.66 1.19
C ASP A 327 -15.47 5.43 0.26
N VAL A 328 -14.93 6.14 -0.73
CA VAL A 328 -15.73 6.85 -1.75
C VAL A 328 -16.64 5.88 -2.49
N LEU A 329 -16.13 4.73 -2.95
CA LEU A 329 -16.95 3.75 -3.66
C LEU A 329 -18.03 3.12 -2.77
N SER A 330 -17.72 2.80 -1.51
CA SER A 330 -18.69 2.22 -0.57
C SER A 330 -19.88 3.13 -0.27
N HIS A 331 -19.74 4.44 -0.46
CA HIS A 331 -20.78 5.45 -0.22
C HIS A 331 -21.42 5.99 -1.50
N THR A 332 -20.82 5.73 -2.67
CA THR A 332 -21.33 6.26 -3.95
C THR A 332 -21.82 5.18 -4.93
N THR A 333 -21.56 3.91 -4.63
CA THR A 333 -22.12 2.76 -5.36
C THR A 333 -23.41 2.29 -4.68
N PRO A 334 -24.44 1.82 -5.42
CA PRO A 334 -25.64 1.23 -4.81
C PRO A 334 -25.34 -0.14 -4.16
N GLU A 335 -26.21 -0.54 -3.23
CA GLU A 335 -26.11 -1.86 -2.57
C GLU A 335 -26.46 -3.01 -3.52
N ASN A 336 -27.45 -2.80 -4.39
CA ASN A 336 -27.84 -3.75 -5.42
C ASN A 336 -27.45 -3.20 -6.78
N VAL A 337 -26.51 -3.88 -7.43
CA VAL A 337 -26.09 -3.54 -8.78
C VAL A 337 -26.75 -4.49 -9.76
N THR A 338 -27.71 -4.00 -10.54
CA THR A 338 -28.32 -4.82 -11.61
C THR A 338 -27.45 -4.79 -12.86
N PRO A 339 -27.45 -5.87 -13.67
CA PRO A 339 -26.75 -5.87 -14.97
C PRO A 339 -27.18 -4.72 -15.88
N ASP A 340 -28.43 -4.28 -15.76
CA ASP A 340 -29.02 -3.21 -16.57
C ASP A 340 -28.39 -1.84 -16.32
N MET A 341 -27.87 -1.61 -15.11
CA MET A 341 -27.09 -0.40 -14.78
C MET A 341 -25.75 -0.35 -15.54
N PHE A 342 -25.33 -1.46 -16.16
CA PHE A 342 -24.06 -1.59 -16.87
C PHE A 342 -24.24 -2.06 -18.33
N SER A 343 -25.47 -2.38 -18.77
CA SER A 343 -25.75 -3.12 -20.00
C SER A 343 -25.75 -2.28 -21.30
N MET A 344 -25.49 -0.97 -21.26
CA MET A 344 -25.34 -0.17 -22.49
C MET A 344 -24.01 -0.38 -23.24
N SER A 345 -23.19 -1.37 -22.85
CA SER A 345 -21.85 -1.63 -23.42
C SER A 345 -21.82 -2.67 -24.56
N LYS A 346 -22.94 -3.21 -25.04
CA LYS A 346 -22.90 -4.19 -26.15
C LYS A 346 -22.55 -3.58 -27.52
N THR A 347 -22.51 -2.26 -27.66
CA THR A 347 -22.31 -1.59 -28.96
C THR A 347 -20.85 -1.20 -29.27
N VAL A 348 -19.86 -1.61 -28.46
CA VAL A 348 -18.44 -1.25 -28.68
C VAL A 348 -17.58 -2.47 -29.08
N GLY A 349 -18.17 -3.67 -29.20
CA GLY A 349 -17.44 -4.90 -29.51
C GLY A 349 -17.57 -5.45 -30.94
N SER A 350 -18.33 -4.80 -31.84
CA SER A 350 -18.60 -5.32 -33.18
C SER A 350 -18.13 -4.39 -34.31
N GLY A 351 -17.18 -3.51 -34.04
CA GLY A 351 -16.75 -2.50 -35.01
C GLY A 351 -15.32 -2.04 -34.83
N ILE A 352 -14.38 -2.94 -34.55
CA ILE A 352 -12.96 -2.86 -34.95
C ILE A 352 -12.47 -4.29 -35.21
#